data_AF-A0A1Q7Y814-F1
#
_entry.id   AF-A0A1Q7Y814-F1
#
_cell.length_a   1.000
_cell.length_b   1.000
_cell.length_c   1.000
_cell.angle_alpha   90.00
_cell.angle_beta   90.00
_cell.angle_gamma   90.00
#
_symmetry.space_group_name_H-M   'P 1'
#
loop_
_entity.id
_entity.type
_entity.pdbx_description
1 polymer ?
#
loop_
_entity_poly.entity_id
_entity_poly.type
_entity_poly.pdbx_seq_one_letter_code
_entity_poly.pdbx_strand_id
1 'polypeptide(L)'
;MIGSGVKYVDAAYDENTFSRRYALYLAILLGFIAGMTMIWDQPTLIIFLSLIIGVTVTGKLDIIPFQVLTAIAVLMPSCYYRASIPLSWNNGYLIMLLSFGAAIDEIGNDLADASVLKNKLRVFFLYRGYLKVVIGIIAVLHYLHWSYAVAFMSFDIGYLLVTRLSERRVAQMEYASRLLVR
;
A
#
# COMPACT_ATOMS: atom_id res chain seq x y z
N MET A 1 7.15 -4.83 -7.50
CA MET A 1 8.03 -3.64 -7.50
C MET A 1 7.46 -2.51 -6.66
N ILE A 2 6.21 -2.05 -6.91
CA ILE A 2 5.64 -0.93 -6.15
C ILE A 2 5.38 -1.32 -4.68
N GLY A 3 4.72 -2.45 -4.40
CA GLY A 3 4.40 -2.84 -3.02
C GLY A 3 5.61 -3.04 -2.12
N SER A 4 6.65 -3.70 -2.63
CA SER A 4 7.95 -3.81 -1.95
C SER A 4 8.60 -2.45 -1.71
N GLY A 5 8.53 -1.56 -2.70
CA GLY A 5 9.13 -0.22 -2.59
C GLY A 5 8.40 0.65 -1.57
N VAL A 6 7.07 0.59 -1.51
CA VAL A 6 6.26 1.31 -0.51
C VAL A 6 6.63 0.85 0.90
N LYS A 7 6.73 -0.45 1.18
CA LYS A 7 7.16 -0.94 2.51
C LYS A 7 8.62 -0.58 2.81
N TYR A 8 9.50 -0.52 1.80
CA TYR A 8 10.88 -0.08 2.02
C TYR A 8 10.92 1.37 2.50
N VAL A 9 10.10 2.25 1.90
CA VAL A 9 9.99 3.65 2.31
C VAL A 9 9.47 3.77 3.74
N ASP A 10 8.42 3.01 4.06
CA ASP A 10 7.83 2.87 5.41
C ASP A 10 8.92 2.53 6.46
N ALA A 11 9.57 1.38 6.28
CA ALA A 11 10.55 0.84 7.20
C ALA A 11 11.81 1.73 7.35
N ALA A 12 12.18 2.48 6.31
CA ALA A 12 13.29 3.42 6.38
C ALA A 12 13.05 4.58 7.36
N TYR A 13 11.78 4.99 7.52
CA TYR A 13 11.41 6.14 8.35
C TYR A 13 10.94 5.70 9.73
N ASP A 14 10.16 4.63 9.82
CA ASP A 14 9.59 4.15 11.09
C ASP A 14 10.59 3.32 11.89
N GLU A 15 11.21 2.34 11.24
CA GLU A 15 12.08 1.34 11.89
C GLU A 15 13.58 1.70 11.80
N ASN A 16 13.93 2.72 11.00
CA ASN A 16 15.32 3.13 10.71
C ASN A 16 16.23 1.99 10.21
N THR A 17 15.66 0.93 9.63
CA THR A 17 16.38 -0.24 9.12
C THR A 17 17.03 -0.01 7.75
N PHE A 18 16.58 1.05 7.06
CA PHE A 18 17.03 1.44 5.74
C PHE A 18 17.35 2.93 5.69
N SER A 19 18.10 3.32 4.66
CA SER A 19 18.56 4.69 4.48
C SER A 19 17.43 5.63 4.00
N ARG A 20 17.11 6.64 4.81
CA ARG A 20 16.08 7.66 4.53
C ARG A 20 16.27 8.40 3.20
N ARG A 21 17.51 8.74 2.84
CA ARG A 21 17.83 9.43 1.58
C ARG A 21 17.43 8.61 0.35
N TYR A 22 17.73 7.32 0.35
CA TYR A 22 17.34 6.44 -0.75
C TYR A 22 15.83 6.16 -0.76
N ALA A 23 15.19 6.11 0.41
CA ALA A 23 13.74 5.99 0.49
C ALA A 23 13.03 7.18 -0.16
N LEU A 24 13.52 8.41 -0.01
CA LEU A 24 12.94 9.57 -0.71
C LEU A 24 13.06 9.45 -2.24
N TYR A 25 14.24 9.10 -2.76
CA TYR A 25 14.42 8.90 -4.20
C TYR A 25 13.54 7.76 -4.73
N LEU A 26 13.42 6.68 -3.95
CA LEU A 26 12.55 5.56 -4.28
C LEU A 26 11.08 6.00 -4.29
N ALA A 27 10.64 6.79 -3.32
CA ALA A 27 9.27 7.30 -3.24
C ALA A 27 8.89 8.14 -4.47
N ILE A 28 9.81 9.01 -4.93
CA ILE A 28 9.65 9.78 -6.15
C ILE A 28 9.50 8.84 -7.36
N LEU A 29 10.44 7.90 -7.53
CA LEU A 29 10.40 6.94 -8.64
C LEU A 29 9.10 6.12 -8.64
N LEU A 30 8.68 5.62 -7.47
CA LEU A 30 7.44 4.87 -7.31
C LEU A 30 6.20 5.71 -7.63
N GLY A 31 6.20 6.99 -7.23
CA GLY A 31 5.14 7.93 -7.58
C GLY A 31 4.99 8.08 -9.10
N PHE A 32 6.11 8.22 -9.82
CA PHE A 32 6.11 8.27 -11.29
C PHE A 32 5.60 6.98 -11.93
N ILE A 33 6.09 5.82 -11.46
CA ILE A 33 5.63 4.53 -11.99
C ILE A 33 4.14 4.36 -11.74
N ALA A 34 3.66 4.64 -10.51
CA ALA A 34 2.25 4.55 -10.17
C ALA A 34 1.41 5.50 -11.04
N GLY A 35 1.78 6.78 -11.12
CA GLY A 35 1.10 7.77 -11.96
C GLY A 35 1.04 7.37 -13.43
N MET A 36 2.13 6.86 -14.00
CA MET A 36 2.13 6.34 -15.39
C MET A 36 1.21 5.14 -15.56
N THR A 37 1.23 4.19 -14.62
CA THR A 37 0.32 3.02 -14.69
C THR A 37 -1.14 3.41 -14.59
N MET A 38 -1.48 4.44 -13.81
CA MET A 38 -2.83 5.00 -13.72
C MET A 38 -3.26 5.74 -15.00
N ILE A 39 -2.31 6.32 -15.74
CA ILE A 39 -2.61 6.99 -17.02
C ILE A 39 -2.93 5.95 -18.09
N TRP A 40 -2.13 4.89 -18.19
CA TRP A 40 -2.25 3.91 -19.28
C TRP A 40 -3.41 2.93 -19.11
N ASP A 41 -3.86 2.68 -17.88
CA ASP A 41 -4.86 1.67 -17.62
C ASP A 41 -5.89 2.12 -16.57
N GLN A 42 -7.17 1.96 -16.90
CA GLN A 42 -8.26 2.45 -16.05
C GLN A 42 -8.49 1.56 -14.81
N PRO A 43 -8.42 0.22 -14.87
CA PRO A 43 -8.46 -0.62 -13.67
C PRO A 43 -7.34 -0.33 -12.66
N THR A 44 -6.10 -0.11 -13.10
CA THR A 44 -5.01 0.28 -12.18
C THR A 44 -5.29 1.64 -11.54
N LEU A 45 -5.80 2.62 -12.31
CA LEU A 45 -6.25 3.91 -11.77
C LEU A 45 -7.25 3.71 -10.63
N ILE A 46 -8.29 2.91 -10.85
CA ILE A 46 -9.31 2.61 -9.84
C ILE A 46 -8.68 1.99 -8.59
N ILE A 47 -7.84 0.95 -8.74
CA ILE A 47 -7.22 0.25 -7.62
C ILE A 47 -6.31 1.19 -6.83
N PHE A 48 -5.36 1.86 -7.48
CA PHE A 48 -4.41 2.72 -6.78
C PHE A 48 -5.07 3.94 -6.15
N LEU A 49 -6.05 4.57 -6.83
CA LEU A 49 -6.79 5.68 -6.25
C LEU A 49 -7.55 5.23 -4.99
N SER A 50 -8.13 4.03 -5.02
CA SER A 50 -8.81 3.46 -3.86
C SER A 50 -7.87 3.19 -2.69
N LEU A 51 -6.68 2.65 -2.96
CA LEU A 51 -5.65 2.45 -1.94
C LEU A 51 -5.23 3.78 -1.33
N ILE A 52 -4.98 4.80 -2.15
CA ILE A 52 -4.59 6.14 -1.70
C ILE A 52 -5.68 6.73 -0.81
N ILE A 53 -6.95 6.67 -1.24
CA ILE A 53 -8.08 7.19 -0.44
C ILE A 53 -8.15 6.44 0.90
N GLY A 54 -8.11 5.11 0.89
CA GLY A 54 -8.18 4.31 2.12
C GLY A 54 -7.07 4.66 3.12
N VAL A 55 -5.83 4.73 2.65
CA VAL A 55 -4.64 5.06 3.48
C VAL A 55 -4.65 6.52 3.94
N THR A 56 -5.20 7.44 3.12
CA THR A 56 -5.36 8.85 3.51
C THR A 56 -6.37 8.99 4.65
N VAL A 57 -7.50 8.28 4.56
CA VAL A 57 -8.56 8.31 5.58
C VAL A 57 -8.06 7.74 6.91
N THR A 58 -7.20 6.73 6.89
CA THR A 58 -6.61 6.16 8.11
C THR A 58 -5.41 6.95 8.66
N GLY A 59 -4.97 8.00 7.98
CA GLY A 59 -3.92 8.90 8.47
C GLY A 59 -2.50 8.35 8.34
N LYS A 60 -2.28 7.29 7.57
CA LYS A 60 -0.95 6.65 7.36
C LYS A 60 -0.04 7.40 6.38
N LEU A 61 -0.46 8.58 5.90
CA LEU A 61 0.35 9.49 5.07
C LEU A 61 1.03 10.57 5.93
N ASP A 62 1.62 10.15 7.03
CA ASP A 62 2.24 11.02 8.04
C ASP A 62 3.69 11.43 7.69
N ILE A 63 4.39 10.63 6.88
CA ILE A 63 5.76 10.93 6.45
C ILE A 63 5.85 11.63 5.08
N ILE A 64 6.81 12.57 4.95
CA ILE A 64 7.05 13.35 3.72
C ILE A 64 7.20 12.47 2.46
N PRO A 65 7.95 11.35 2.45
CA PRO A 65 8.08 10.52 1.26
C PRO A 65 6.75 9.96 0.76
N PHE A 66 5.83 9.57 1.65
CA PHE A 66 4.50 9.10 1.24
C PHE A 66 3.64 10.22 0.69
N GLN A 67 3.73 11.42 1.27
CA GLN A 67 3.07 12.60 0.72
C GLN A 67 3.58 12.93 -0.69
N VAL A 68 4.90 12.88 -0.91
CA VAL A 68 5.51 13.10 -2.23
C VAL A 68 5.10 12.02 -3.24
N LEU A 69 5.17 10.74 -2.84
CA LEU A 69 4.74 9.62 -3.68
C LEU A 69 3.29 9.79 -4.11
N THR A 70 2.40 10.05 -3.14
CA THR A 70 0.96 10.21 -3.35
C THR A 70 0.66 11.43 -4.22
N ALA A 71 1.33 12.55 -3.97
CA ALA A 71 1.19 13.76 -4.76
C ALA A 71 1.57 13.52 -6.22
N ILE A 72 2.72 12.89 -6.49
CA ILE A 72 3.14 12.57 -7.87
C ILE A 72 2.13 11.61 -8.51
N ALA A 73 1.76 10.54 -7.81
CA ALA A 73 0.84 9.52 -8.32
C ALA A 73 -0.53 10.08 -8.70
N VAL A 74 -1.07 11.06 -7.96
CA VAL A 74 -2.38 11.68 -8.23
C VAL A 74 -2.27 12.85 -9.23
N LEU A 75 -1.23 13.69 -9.12
CA LEU A 75 -1.07 14.85 -9.99
C LEU A 75 -0.81 14.45 -11.45
N MET A 76 -0.04 13.40 -11.70
CA MET A 76 0.25 12.93 -13.06
C MET A 76 -1.01 12.62 -13.88
N PRO A 77 -1.90 11.70 -13.47
CA PRO A 77 -3.14 11.43 -14.20
C PRO A 77 -4.07 12.65 -14.22
N SER A 78 -4.11 13.44 -13.14
CA SER A 78 -4.92 14.67 -13.09
C SER A 78 -4.49 15.68 -14.16
N CYS A 79 -3.18 15.90 -14.33
CA CYS A 79 -2.62 16.77 -15.37
C CYS A 79 -2.84 16.19 -16.77
N TYR A 80 -2.60 14.89 -16.96
CA TYR A 80 -2.77 14.22 -18.26
C TYR A 80 -4.22 14.33 -18.77
N TYR A 81 -5.19 14.04 -17.90
CA TYR A 81 -6.61 14.10 -18.24
C TYR A 81 -7.21 15.51 -18.14
N ARG A 82 -6.41 16.56 -17.87
CA ARG A 82 -6.88 17.95 -17.67
C ARG A 82 -8.02 18.03 -16.65
N ALA A 83 -7.85 17.35 -15.51
CA ALA A 83 -8.84 17.18 -14.45
C ALA A 83 -10.16 16.46 -14.88
N SER A 84 -10.26 15.97 -16.11
CA SER A 84 -11.39 15.20 -16.62
C SER A 84 -11.06 13.72 -16.63
N ILE A 85 -10.77 13.16 -15.45
CA ILE A 85 -10.38 11.76 -15.29
C ILE A 85 -11.53 10.87 -15.84
N PRO A 86 -11.24 9.85 -16.67
CA PRO A 86 -12.25 9.00 -17.32
C PRO A 86 -12.91 8.03 -16.33
N LEU A 87 -13.64 8.57 -15.35
CA LEU A 87 -14.38 7.81 -14.35
C LEU A 87 -15.88 7.91 -14.65
N SER A 88 -16.50 6.75 -14.88
CA SER A 88 -17.95 6.62 -14.91
C SER A 88 -18.52 6.51 -13.49
N TRP A 89 -19.83 6.71 -13.33
CA TRP A 89 -20.53 6.46 -12.06
C TRP A 89 -20.30 5.02 -11.54
N ASN A 90 -20.29 4.03 -12.44
CA ASN A 90 -20.00 2.63 -12.09
C ASN A 90 -18.60 2.46 -11.46
N ASN A 91 -17.61 3.20 -11.96
CA ASN A 91 -16.26 3.18 -11.39
C ASN A 91 -16.23 3.81 -9.99
N GLY A 92 -17.09 4.80 -9.73
CA GLY A 92 -17.19 5.45 -8.41
C GLY A 92 -17.55 4.47 -7.29
N TYR A 93 -18.50 3.55 -7.54
CA TYR A 93 -18.86 2.52 -6.56
C TYR A 93 -17.70 1.55 -6.28
N LEU A 94 -16.96 1.16 -7.32
CA LEU A 94 -15.77 0.31 -7.16
C LEU A 94 -14.69 1.02 -6.35
N ILE A 95 -14.47 2.31 -6.61
CA ILE A 95 -13.52 3.13 -5.85
C ILE A 95 -13.93 3.18 -4.37
N MET A 96 -15.20 3.47 -4.08
CA MET A 96 -15.70 3.48 -2.70
C MET A 96 -15.49 2.13 -2.03
N LEU A 97 -15.93 1.03 -2.65
CA LEU A 97 -15.83 -0.31 -2.08
C LEU A 97 -14.38 -0.71 -1.76
N LEU A 98 -13.47 -0.50 -2.71
CA LEU A 98 -12.04 -0.79 -2.52
C LEU A 98 -11.39 0.14 -1.49
N SER A 99 -11.78 1.43 -1.46
CA SER A 99 -11.27 2.39 -0.47
C SER A 99 -11.68 2.01 0.94
N PHE A 100 -12.94 1.60 1.13
CA PHE A 100 -13.42 1.06 2.40
C PHE A 100 -12.67 -0.22 2.76
N GLY A 101 -12.43 -1.11 1.80
CA GLY A 101 -11.65 -2.32 2.05
C GLY A 101 -10.21 -2.02 2.50
N ALA A 102 -9.56 -1.05 1.85
CA ALA A 102 -8.22 -0.61 2.24
C ALA A 102 -8.21 0.03 3.64
N ALA A 103 -9.20 0.86 3.96
CA ALA A 103 -9.31 1.47 5.28
C ALA A 103 -9.59 0.44 6.38
N ILE A 104 -10.47 -0.54 6.12
CA ILE A 104 -10.78 -1.63 7.05
C ILE A 104 -9.54 -2.47 7.32
N ASP A 105 -8.75 -2.81 6.29
CA ASP A 105 -7.51 -3.56 6.48
C ASP A 105 -6.50 -2.79 7.32
N GLU A 106 -6.40 -1.47 7.13
CA GLU A 106 -5.46 -0.65 7.89
C GLU A 106 -5.89 -0.49 9.35
N ILE A 107 -7.16 -0.18 9.61
CA ILE A 107 -7.72 -0.16 10.97
C ILE A 107 -7.57 -1.54 11.63
N GLY A 108 -7.86 -2.60 10.88
CA GLY A 108 -7.74 -3.96 11.36
C GLY A 108 -6.30 -4.34 11.70
N ASN A 109 -5.33 -3.89 10.89
CA ASN A 109 -3.91 -4.10 11.17
C ASN A 109 -3.51 -3.42 12.49
N ASP A 110 -3.89 -2.15 12.68
CA ASP A 110 -3.57 -1.41 13.91
C ASP A 110 -4.20 -2.08 15.15
N LEU A 111 -5.43 -2.57 15.04
CA LEU A 111 -6.10 -3.34 16.10
C LEU A 111 -5.44 -4.70 16.36
N ALA A 112 -4.87 -5.32 15.32
CA ALA A 112 -4.15 -6.59 15.44
C ALA A 112 -2.77 -6.41 16.10
N ASP A 113 -2.07 -5.31 15.81
CA ASP A 113 -0.81 -4.93 16.44
C ASP A 113 -1.02 -4.55 17.91
N ALA A 114 -2.07 -3.79 18.22
CA ALA A 114 -2.49 -3.47 19.59
C ALA A 114 -3.00 -4.69 20.39
N SER A 115 -2.98 -5.90 19.82
CA SER A 115 -3.45 -7.15 20.44
C SER A 115 -4.92 -7.12 20.91
N VAL A 116 -5.72 -6.21 20.34
CA VAL A 116 -7.17 -6.12 20.57
C VAL A 116 -7.86 -7.30 19.87
N LEU A 117 -7.41 -7.61 18.66
CA LEU A 117 -7.89 -8.78 17.90
C LEU A 117 -7.18 -10.05 18.37
N LYS A 118 -7.94 -11.16 18.44
CA LYS A 118 -7.45 -12.46 18.92
C LYS A 118 -7.43 -13.51 17.81
N ASN A 119 -6.58 -14.52 17.98
CA ASN A 119 -6.57 -15.76 17.20
C ASN A 119 -6.45 -15.53 15.67
N LYS A 120 -7.26 -16.24 14.88
CA LYS A 120 -7.23 -16.22 13.41
C LYS A 120 -7.57 -14.85 12.83
N LEU A 121 -8.42 -14.06 13.51
CA LEU A 121 -8.77 -12.70 13.07
C LEU A 121 -7.56 -11.76 13.14
N ARG A 122 -6.75 -11.89 14.19
CA ARG A 122 -5.49 -11.14 14.30
C ARG A 122 -4.59 -11.43 13.11
N VAL A 123 -4.38 -12.71 12.81
CA VAL A 123 -3.55 -13.14 11.67
C VAL A 123 -4.12 -12.61 10.35
N PHE A 124 -5.44 -12.69 10.16
CA PHE A 124 -6.09 -12.21 8.94
C PHE A 124 -5.81 -10.72 8.68
N PHE A 125 -5.95 -9.87 9.69
CA PHE A 125 -5.71 -8.44 9.55
C PHE A 125 -4.23 -8.04 9.49
N LEU A 126 -3.34 -8.77 10.18
CA LEU A 126 -1.88 -8.57 10.04
C LEU A 126 -1.39 -8.79 8.59
N TYR A 127 -2.07 -9.68 7.85
CA TYR A 127 -1.76 -9.93 6.44
C TYR A 127 -2.68 -9.16 5.48
N ARG A 128 -3.39 -8.12 5.93
CA ARG A 128 -4.31 -7.32 5.10
C ARG A 128 -5.26 -8.20 4.27
N GLY A 129 -5.94 -9.10 4.98
CA GLY A 129 -6.77 -10.13 4.36
C GLY A 129 -8.05 -9.61 3.74
N TYR A 130 -8.62 -8.51 4.23
CA TYR A 130 -9.95 -8.05 3.84
C TYR A 130 -9.96 -7.57 2.39
N LEU A 131 -9.02 -6.72 2.00
CA LEU A 131 -8.94 -6.16 0.67
C LEU A 131 -8.66 -7.23 -0.40
N LYS A 132 -7.92 -8.28 -0.04
CA LYS A 132 -7.72 -9.47 -0.90
C LYS A 132 -9.02 -10.18 -1.21
N VAL A 133 -9.88 -10.36 -0.19
CA VAL A 133 -11.20 -10.96 -0.36
C VAL A 133 -12.08 -10.07 -1.23
N VAL A 134 -12.10 -8.75 -0.98
CA VAL A 134 -12.87 -7.79 -1.79
C VAL A 134 -12.46 -7.84 -3.26
N ILE A 135 -11.16 -7.80 -3.56
CA ILE A 135 -10.65 -7.88 -4.93
C ILE A 135 -10.99 -9.23 -5.57
N GLY A 136 -10.89 -10.33 -4.81
CA GLY A 136 -11.29 -11.65 -5.28
C GLY A 136 -12.77 -11.72 -5.67
N ILE A 137 -13.66 -11.16 -4.85
CA ILE A 137 -15.11 -11.11 -5.14
C ILE A 137 -15.37 -10.27 -6.40
N ILE A 138 -14.76 -9.09 -6.51
CA ILE A 138 -14.92 -8.20 -7.69
C ILE A 138 -14.43 -8.91 -8.96
N ALA A 139 -13.33 -9.68 -8.88
CA ALA A 139 -12.81 -10.45 -10.00
C ALA A 139 -13.73 -11.61 -10.42
N VAL A 140 -14.30 -12.35 -9.45
CA VAL A 140 -15.28 -13.42 -9.70
C VAL A 140 -16.55 -12.87 -10.35
N LEU A 141 -16.99 -11.68 -9.95
CA LEU A 141 -18.15 -11.00 -10.52
C LEU A 141 -17.87 -10.33 -11.88
N HIS A 142 -16.67 -10.52 -12.44
CA HIS A 142 -16.24 -9.97 -13.73
C HIS A 142 -16.20 -8.43 -13.81
N TYR A 143 -16.25 -7.72 -12.69
CA TYR A 143 -16.03 -6.27 -12.64
C TYR A 143 -14.56 -5.89 -12.78
N LEU A 144 -13.65 -6.84 -12.54
CA LEU A 144 -12.20 -6.69 -12.70
C LEU A 144 -11.62 -7.94 -13.34
N HIS A 145 -10.75 -7.80 -14.34
CA HIS A 145 -10.09 -8.96 -14.95
C HIS A 145 -9.14 -9.65 -13.95
N TRP A 146 -9.05 -10.98 -14.01
CA TRP A 146 -8.21 -11.78 -13.11
C TRP A 146 -6.73 -11.39 -13.09
N SER A 147 -6.22 -10.85 -14.20
CA SER A 147 -4.85 -10.32 -14.27
C SER A 147 -4.57 -9.25 -13.20
N TYR A 148 -5.55 -8.40 -12.88
CA TYR A 148 -5.38 -7.36 -11.86
C TYR A 148 -5.44 -7.93 -10.45
N ALA A 149 -6.24 -8.96 -10.21
CA ALA A 149 -6.21 -9.68 -8.95
C ALA A 149 -4.84 -10.33 -8.72
N VAL A 150 -4.26 -10.96 -9.75
CA VAL A 150 -2.89 -11.52 -9.69
C VAL A 150 -1.84 -10.42 -9.49
N ALA A 151 -1.96 -9.30 -10.20
CA ALA A 151 -1.06 -8.16 -10.03
C ALA A 151 -1.13 -7.58 -8.61
N PHE A 152 -2.34 -7.49 -8.03
CA PHE A 152 -2.56 -7.05 -6.66
C PHE A 152 -1.94 -8.03 -5.64
N MET A 153 -2.13 -9.34 -5.82
CA MET A 153 -1.47 -10.34 -4.98
C MET A 153 0.06 -10.24 -5.08
N SER A 154 0.59 -9.97 -6.28
CA SER A 154 2.03 -9.78 -6.50
C SER A 154 2.55 -8.50 -5.81
N PHE A 155 1.76 -7.44 -5.80
CA PHE A 155 2.04 -6.22 -5.03
C PHE A 155 2.14 -6.53 -3.53
N ASP A 156 1.16 -7.26 -2.99
CA ASP A 156 1.10 -7.63 -1.59
C ASP A 156 2.22 -8.57 -1.16
N ILE A 157 2.55 -9.60 -1.96
CA ILE A 157 3.70 -10.47 -1.71
C ILE A 157 4.99 -9.64 -1.62
N GLY A 158 5.18 -8.67 -2.52
CA GLY A 158 6.32 -7.76 -2.46
C GLY A 158 6.37 -6.95 -1.16
N TYR A 159 5.21 -6.47 -0.69
CA TYR A 159 5.09 -5.73 0.57
C TYR A 159 5.46 -6.62 1.77
N LEU A 160 4.95 -7.85 1.82
CA LEU A 160 5.22 -8.82 2.89
C LEU A 160 6.70 -9.24 2.92
N LEU A 161 7.32 -9.46 1.76
CA LEU A 161 8.75 -9.81 1.70
C LEU A 161 9.62 -8.74 2.33
N VAL A 162 9.36 -7.47 2.04
CA VAL A 162 10.14 -6.36 2.63
C VAL A 162 9.84 -6.20 4.11
N THR A 163 8.60 -6.44 4.54
CA THR A 163 8.24 -6.47 5.97
C THR A 163 9.10 -7.50 6.72
N ARG A 164 9.17 -8.74 6.22
CA ARG A 164 10.01 -9.80 6.81
C ARG A 164 11.50 -9.46 6.81
N LEU A 165 11.98 -8.80 5.76
CA LEU A 165 13.38 -8.36 5.69
C LEU A 165 13.67 -7.26 6.72
N SER A 166 12.72 -6.34 6.93
CA SER A 166 12.85 -5.28 7.93
C SER A 166 12.86 -5.83 9.34
N GLU A 167 11.90 -6.69 9.69
CA GLU A 167 11.83 -7.38 11.00
C GLU A 167 13.16 -8.07 11.35
N ARG A 168 13.76 -8.79 10.39
CA ARG A 168 15.06 -9.46 10.58
C ARG A 168 16.19 -8.47 10.86
N ARG A 169 16.20 -7.31 10.18
CA ARG A 169 17.22 -6.27 10.41
C ARG A 169 17.06 -5.63 11.78
N VAL A 170 15.83 -5.33 12.22
CA VAL A 170 15.56 -4.81 13.57
C VAL A 170 16.13 -5.78 14.62
N ALA A 171 15.80 -7.08 14.51
CA ALA A 171 16.27 -8.09 15.45
C ALA A 171 17.81 -8.20 15.50
N GLN A 172 18.49 -8.06 14.36
CA GLN A 172 19.95 -8.05 14.29
C GLN A 172 20.56 -6.81 14.97
N MET A 173 19.96 -5.64 14.78
CA MET A 173 20.41 -4.40 15.43
C MET A 173 20.22 -4.46 16.95
N GLU A 174 19.09 -4.97 17.42
CA GLU A 174 18.85 -5.20 18.85
C GLU A 174 19.83 -6.20 19.47
N TYR A 175 20.18 -7.26 18.74
CA TYR A 175 21.16 -8.22 19.22
C TYR A 175 22.56 -7.59 19.31
N ALA A 176 22.98 -6.84 18.29
CA ALA A 176 24.27 -6.16 18.27
C ALA A 176 24.39 -5.10 19.38
N SER A 177 23.34 -4.32 19.66
CA SER A 177 23.35 -3.32 20.73
C SER A 177 23.49 -3.97 22.11
N ARG A 178 22.87 -5.13 22.35
CA ARG A 178 23.03 -5.88 23.61
C ARG A 178 24.44 -6.41 23.83
N LEU A 179 25.18 -6.71 22.76
CA LEU A 179 26.58 -7.16 22.85
C LEU A 179 27.55 -6.01 23.16
N LEU A 180 27.27 -4.79 22.69
CA LEU A 180 28.12 -3.61 22.94
C LEU A 180 27.98 -3.02 24.35
N VAL A 181 26.90 -3.36 25.07
CA VAL A 181 26.64 -2.90 26.44
C VAL A 181 27.23 -3.85 27.51
N ARG A 182 27.78 -5.00 27.10
CA ARG A 182 28.53 -5.92 27.96
C ARG A 182 30.03 -5.70 27.83
#